data_AF-A0A955BPR7-F1
#
_entry.id   AF-A0A955BPR7-F1
#
_cell.length_a   1.000
_cell.length_b   1.000
_cell.length_c   1.000
_cell.angle_alpha   90.00
_cell.angle_beta   90.00
_cell.angle_gamma   90.00
#
_symmetry.space_group_name_H-M   'P 1'
#
loop_
_entity.id
_entity.type
_entity.pdbx_description
1 polymer ?
#
loop_
_entity_poly.entity_id
_entity_poly.type
_entity_poly.pdbx_seq_one_letter_code
_entity_poly.pdbx_strand_id
1 'polypeptide(L)'
;MPGNEQDDIANLQGDVQRLLGRCLVRLQQFERLLKAMVATQEISGTLQSLQHALDARRMEVSDKTLGIMIGRLMDSCIRPEGDDQVEVTQNSGVESLHFGFKMQLSLPKADHEKLMG
;
A
#
# COMPACT_ATOMS: atom_id res chain seq x y z
N MET A 1 6.86 -39.74 34.12
CA MET A 1 6.61 -38.54 34.94
C MET A 1 5.83 -37.55 34.08
N PRO A 2 4.49 -37.49 34.20
CA PRO A 2 3.61 -36.76 33.28
C PRO A 2 3.65 -35.22 33.41
N GLY A 3 4.35 -34.67 34.40
CA GLY A 3 4.48 -33.21 34.58
C GLY A 3 5.39 -32.53 33.54
N ASN A 4 6.40 -33.23 33.01
CA ASN A 4 7.37 -32.62 32.10
C ASN A 4 6.80 -32.39 30.70
N GLU A 5 5.98 -33.31 30.20
CA GLU A 5 5.35 -33.22 28.87
C GLU A 5 4.31 -32.09 28.79
N GLN A 6 3.58 -31.85 29.88
CA GLN A 6 2.61 -30.76 29.95
C GLN A 6 3.29 -29.38 29.96
N ASP A 7 4.41 -29.26 30.66
CA ASP A 7 5.23 -28.04 30.68
C ASP A 7 5.91 -27.82 29.32
N ASP A 8 6.38 -28.87 28.65
CA ASP A 8 6.95 -28.81 27.31
C ASP A 8 5.93 -28.33 26.26
N ILE A 9 4.68 -28.82 26.33
CA ILE A 9 3.58 -28.36 25.46
C ILE A 9 3.25 -26.89 25.72
N ALA A 10 3.18 -26.47 26.98
CA ALA A 10 2.89 -25.08 27.35
C ALA A 10 3.98 -24.12 26.82
N ASN A 11 5.24 -24.52 26.91
CA ASN A 11 6.37 -23.76 26.37
C ASN A 11 6.29 -23.63 24.84
N LEU A 12 5.99 -24.73 24.13
CA LEU A 12 5.78 -24.72 22.68
C LEU A 12 4.62 -23.81 22.26
N GLN A 13 3.51 -23.83 22.99
CA GLN A 13 2.37 -22.94 22.75
C GLN A 13 2.76 -21.47 22.91
N GLY A 14 3.53 -21.15 23.95
CA GLY A 14 4.06 -19.80 24.17
C GLY A 14 4.94 -19.32 23.02
N ASP A 15 5.80 -20.19 22.49
CA ASP A 15 6.64 -19.87 21.34
C ASP A 15 5.84 -19.64 20.06
N VAL A 16 4.85 -20.49 19.77
CA VAL A 16 3.94 -20.31 18.63
C VAL A 16 3.18 -18.99 18.74
N GLN A 17 2.62 -18.68 19.90
CA GLN A 17 1.90 -17.42 20.13
C GLN A 17 2.81 -16.20 19.96
N ARG A 18 4.05 -16.27 20.46
CA ARG A 18 5.05 -15.21 20.32
C ARG A 18 5.44 -15.01 18.85
N LEU A 19 5.65 -16.08 18.11
CA LEU A 19 5.96 -16.02 16.67
C LEU A 19 4.77 -15.46 15.88
N LEU A 20 3.56 -15.91 16.18
CA LEU A 20 2.33 -15.39 15.57
C LEU A 20 2.16 -13.91 15.84
N GLY A 21 2.32 -13.47 17.09
CA GLY A 21 2.25 -12.06 17.47
C GLY A 21 3.27 -11.20 16.70
N ARG A 22 4.51 -11.67 16.56
CA ARG A 22 5.54 -10.99 15.75
C ARG A 22 5.16 -10.92 14.27
N CYS A 23 4.57 -11.99 13.73
CA CYS A 23 4.11 -12.02 12.35
C CYS A 23 2.99 -11.00 12.12
N LEU A 24 1.98 -10.96 12.99
CA LEU A 24 0.87 -10.01 12.91
C LEU A 24 1.36 -8.56 12.95
N VAL A 25 2.30 -8.22 13.85
CA VAL A 25 2.87 -6.88 13.92
C VAL A 25 3.58 -6.49 12.60
N ARG A 26 4.33 -7.42 12.00
CA ARG A 26 4.98 -7.17 10.70
C ARG A 26 3.97 -6.95 9.57
N LEU A 27 2.89 -7.74 9.53
CA LEU A 27 1.83 -7.56 8.54
C LEU A 27 1.16 -6.19 8.68
N GLN A 28 0.89 -5.75 9.92
CA GLN A 28 0.36 -4.41 10.18
C GLN A 28 1.33 -3.29 9.77
N GLN A 29 2.64 -3.50 9.91
CA GLN A 29 3.65 -2.56 9.43
C GLN A 29 3.65 -2.48 7.89
N PHE A 30 3.59 -3.62 7.19
CA PHE A 30 3.49 -3.63 5.74
C PHE A 30 2.21 -2.94 5.26
N GLU A 31 1.08 -3.19 5.90
CA GLU A 31 -0.18 -2.53 5.57
C GLU A 31 -0.07 -1.01 5.71
N ARG A 32 0.51 -0.53 6.82
CA ARG A 32 0.70 0.91 7.04
C ARG A 32 1.62 1.55 6.00
N LEU A 33 2.72 0.90 5.64
CA LEU A 33 3.64 1.40 4.62
C LEU A 33 2.97 1.44 3.25
N LEU A 34 2.22 0.40 2.91
CA LEU A 34 1.53 0.31 1.63
C LEU A 34 0.40 1.35 1.51
N LYS A 35 -0.35 1.59 2.58
CA LYS A 35 -1.34 2.69 2.67
C LYS A 35 -0.69 4.05 2.42
N ALA A 36 0.47 4.31 3.03
CA ALA A 36 1.20 5.55 2.82
C ALA A 36 1.66 5.70 1.36
N MET A 37 2.22 4.63 0.77
CA MET A 37 2.66 4.62 -0.62
C MET A 37 1.50 4.91 -1.57
N VAL A 38 0.39 4.15 -1.47
CA VAL A 38 -0.76 4.32 -2.38
C VAL A 38 -1.46 5.66 -2.17
N ALA A 39 -1.63 6.15 -0.94
CA ALA A 39 -2.26 7.44 -0.68
C ALA A 39 -1.46 8.64 -1.23
N THR A 40 -0.14 8.48 -1.38
CA THR A 40 0.75 9.53 -1.91
C THR A 40 1.13 9.33 -3.36
N GLN A 41 0.74 8.19 -3.94
CA GLN A 41 1.14 7.79 -5.28
C GLN A 41 0.68 8.80 -6.34
N GLU A 42 -0.52 9.36 -6.18
CA GLU A 42 -1.08 10.34 -7.11
C GLU A 42 -1.80 11.43 -6.32
N ILE A 43 -1.30 12.66 -6.43
CA ILE A 43 -1.86 13.82 -5.79
C ILE A 43 -1.85 14.97 -6.80
N SER A 44 -2.99 15.62 -6.97
CA SER A 44 -3.12 16.78 -7.83
C SER A 44 -4.04 17.82 -7.21
N GLY A 45 -3.74 19.09 -7.41
CA GLY A 45 -4.60 20.18 -6.98
C GLY A 45 -3.88 21.51 -6.91
N THR A 46 -4.60 22.54 -6.50
CA THR A 46 -4.03 23.85 -6.16
C THR A 46 -3.38 23.81 -4.78
N LEU A 47 -2.53 24.80 -4.46
CA LEU A 47 -1.90 24.89 -3.13
C LEU A 47 -2.90 24.79 -1.96
N GLN A 48 -4.12 25.32 -2.13
CA GLN A 48 -5.18 25.29 -1.11
C GLN A 48 -5.90 23.94 -1.01
N SER A 49 -5.99 23.19 -2.11
CA SER A 49 -6.74 21.91 -2.17
C SER A 49 -5.85 20.67 -2.01
N LEU A 50 -4.52 20.82 -2.19
CA LEU A 50 -3.58 19.71 -2.19
C LEU A 50 -3.61 18.91 -0.87
N GLN A 51 -3.61 19.60 0.27
CA GLN A 51 -3.66 18.95 1.58
C GLN A 51 -4.97 18.18 1.77
N HIS A 52 -6.09 18.78 1.36
CA HIS A 52 -7.40 18.12 1.45
C HIS A 52 -7.48 16.89 0.53
N ALA A 53 -6.91 16.95 -0.68
CA ALA A 53 -6.84 15.82 -1.59
C ALA A 53 -6.02 14.66 -1.00
N LEU A 54 -4.88 14.97 -0.39
CA LEU A 54 -4.04 13.99 0.30
C LEU A 54 -4.78 13.34 1.49
N ASP A 55 -5.46 14.14 2.31
CA ASP A 55 -6.17 13.62 3.48
C ASP A 55 -7.39 12.78 3.07
N ALA A 56 -8.10 13.17 2.00
CA ALA A 56 -9.15 12.36 1.40
C ALA A 56 -8.62 10.98 0.94
N ARG A 57 -7.47 10.95 0.25
CA ARG A 57 -6.81 9.70 -0.15
C ARG A 57 -6.39 8.85 1.05
N ARG A 58 -5.85 9.46 2.11
CA ARG A 58 -5.50 8.75 3.35
C ARG A 58 -6.72 8.12 4.01
N MET A 59 -7.84 8.84 4.06
CA MET A 59 -9.10 8.29 4.57
C MET A 59 -9.59 7.13 3.71
N GLU A 60 -9.51 7.25 2.38
CA GLU A 60 -9.92 6.24 1.41
C GLU A 60 -9.22 4.89 1.60
N VAL A 61 -7.92 4.91 1.96
CA VAL A 61 -7.14 3.68 2.19
C VAL A 61 -7.15 3.22 3.65
N SER A 62 -7.61 4.05 4.59
CA SER A 62 -7.44 3.81 6.03
C SER A 62 -8.13 2.53 6.52
N ASP A 63 -9.30 2.20 5.98
CA ASP A 63 -10.13 1.04 6.32
C ASP A 63 -9.79 -0.22 5.51
N LYS A 64 -8.86 -0.13 4.55
CA LYS A 64 -8.51 -1.23 3.66
C LYS A 64 -7.50 -2.16 4.30
N THR A 65 -7.67 -3.46 4.15
CA THR A 65 -6.69 -4.45 4.64
C THR A 65 -5.54 -4.59 3.65
N LEU A 66 -4.43 -5.19 4.10
CA LEU A 66 -3.24 -5.44 3.27
C LEU A 66 -3.56 -6.11 1.93
N GLY A 67 -4.45 -7.10 1.92
CA GLY A 67 -4.85 -7.79 0.69
C GLY A 67 -5.48 -6.86 -0.35
N ILE A 68 -6.37 -5.97 0.09
CA ILE A 68 -6.98 -4.95 -0.79
C ILE A 68 -5.91 -3.96 -1.29
N MET A 69 -4.99 -3.58 -0.41
CA MET A 69 -3.93 -2.64 -0.75
C MET A 69 -2.93 -3.22 -1.75
N ILE A 70 -2.65 -4.52 -1.71
CA ILE A 70 -1.82 -5.19 -2.72
C ILE A 70 -2.50 -5.13 -4.09
N GLY A 71 -3.81 -5.42 -4.18
CA GLY A 71 -4.54 -5.27 -5.43
C GLY A 71 -4.46 -3.85 -5.98
N ARG A 72 -4.68 -2.84 -5.12
CA ARG A 72 -4.53 -1.43 -5.52
C ARG A 72 -3.12 -1.09 -5.99
N LEU A 73 -2.07 -1.59 -5.32
CA LEU A 73 -0.69 -1.40 -5.75
C LEU A 73 -0.46 -1.98 -7.15
N MET A 74 -0.93 -3.20 -7.38
CA MET A 74 -0.82 -3.89 -8.66
C MET A 74 -1.54 -3.14 -9.79
N ASP A 75 -2.69 -2.53 -9.49
CA ASP A 75 -3.49 -1.80 -10.47
C ASP A 75 -2.97 -0.39 -10.74
N SER A 76 -2.54 0.33 -9.70
CA SER A 76 -2.28 1.77 -9.79
C SER A 76 -0.79 2.11 -9.84
N CYS A 77 0.05 1.43 -9.05
CA CYS A 77 1.48 1.73 -8.93
C CYS A 77 2.33 0.99 -9.96
N ILE A 78 2.00 -0.27 -10.26
CA ILE A 78 2.77 -1.11 -11.17
C ILE A 78 2.18 -1.02 -12.57
N ARG A 79 3.03 -0.80 -13.57
CA ARG A 79 2.61 -0.64 -14.95
C ARG A 79 3.55 -1.37 -15.92
N PRO A 80 3.06 -1.96 -17.02
CA PRO A 80 3.94 -2.46 -18.06
C PRO A 80 4.73 -1.31 -18.71
N GLU A 81 5.99 -1.58 -19.02
CA GLU A 81 6.86 -0.65 -19.73
C GLU A 81 6.27 -0.28 -21.10
N GLY A 82 6.23 1.03 -21.41
CA GLY A 82 5.67 1.58 -22.64
C GLY A 82 4.17 1.92 -22.59
N ASP A 83 3.55 1.91 -21.41
CA ASP A 83 2.21 2.48 -21.19
C ASP A 83 2.33 3.88 -20.54
N ASP A 84 2.65 4.89 -21.34
CA ASP A 84 2.82 6.27 -20.86
C ASP A 84 1.46 7.00 -20.81
N GLN A 85 0.64 6.76 -19.78
CA GLN A 85 -0.48 7.65 -19.46
C GLN A 85 -0.09 8.58 -18.32
N VAL A 86 0.51 9.70 -18.66
CA VAL A 86 0.63 10.84 -17.75
C VAL A 86 -0.54 11.79 -18.04
N GLU A 87 -1.71 11.47 -17.51
CA GLU A 87 -2.74 12.49 -17.32
C GLU A 87 -2.83 12.85 -15.84
N VAL A 88 -2.08 13.89 -15.46
CA VAL A 88 -2.46 14.70 -14.30
C VAL A 88 -3.59 15.59 -14.80
N THR A 89 -4.83 15.31 -14.40
CA THR A 89 -6.00 16.07 -14.84
C THR A 89 -5.81 17.56 -14.53
N GLN A 90 -5.56 18.36 -15.56
CA GLN A 90 -5.48 19.81 -15.47
C GLN A 90 -6.90 20.35 -15.58
N ASN A 91 -7.51 20.73 -14.46
CA ASN A 91 -8.69 21.58 -14.53
C ASN A 91 -8.21 23.04 -14.67
N SER A 92 -7.98 23.47 -15.92
CA SER A 92 -7.52 24.83 -16.22
C SER A 92 -8.69 25.82 -16.10
N GLY A 93 -9.06 26.13 -14.86
CA GLY A 93 -9.93 27.25 -14.52
C GLY A 93 -9.28 28.06 -13.41
N VAL A 94 -8.88 29.30 -13.72
CA VAL A 94 -8.31 30.33 -12.84
C VAL A 94 -6.77 30.27 -12.66
N GLU A 95 -6.13 31.45 -12.70
CA GLU A 95 -4.71 31.75 -12.42
C GLU A 95 -4.24 31.27 -11.04
N SER A 96 -4.23 29.96 -10.83
CA SER A 96 -3.77 29.35 -9.58
C SER A 96 -2.72 28.30 -9.91
N LEU A 97 -1.63 28.29 -9.13
CA LEU A 97 -0.56 27.33 -9.28
C LEU A 97 -1.12 25.93 -9.00
N HIS A 98 -1.17 25.10 -10.04
CA HIS A 98 -1.59 23.72 -9.96
C HIS A 98 -0.37 22.82 -9.80
N PHE A 99 -0.40 21.94 -8.81
CA PHE A 99 0.62 20.94 -8.56
C PHE A 99 0.04 19.56 -8.87
N GLY A 100 0.85 18.73 -9.53
CA GLY A 100 0.53 17.33 -9.79
C GLY A 100 1.77 16.48 -9.54
N PHE A 101 1.59 15.39 -8.83
CA PHE A 101 2.61 14.40 -8.58
C PHE A 101 2.01 13.01 -8.81
N LYS A 102 2.71 12.20 -9.58
CA LYS A 102 2.37 10.80 -9.82
C LYS A 102 3.63 9.95 -9.81
N MET A 103 3.60 8.86 -9.05
CA MET A 103 4.67 7.87 -8.97
C MET A 103 4.18 6.54 -9.54
N GLN A 104 4.95 5.93 -10.43
CA GLN A 104 4.67 4.63 -11.02
C GLN A 104 5.96 3.81 -11.13
N LEU A 105 5.83 2.49 -11.07
CA LEU A 105 6.89 1.52 -11.23
C LEU A 105 6.65 0.77 -12.55
N SER A 106 7.56 0.94 -13.50
CA SER A 106 7.48 0.24 -14.78
C SER A 106 8.19 -1.09 -14.70
N LEU A 107 7.52 -2.16 -15.13
CA LEU A 107 8.10 -3.50 -15.27
C LEU A 107 8.14 -3.91 -16.74
N PRO A 108 9.18 -4.63 -17.19
CA PRO A 108 9.18 -5.26 -18.52
C PRO A 108 7.91 -6.10 -18.70
N LYS A 109 7.29 -6.01 -19.88
CA LYS A 109 5.97 -6.65 -20.14
C LYS A 109 5.93 -8.13 -19.77
N ALA A 110 7.00 -8.86 -20.09
CA ALA A 110 7.13 -10.29 -19.78
C ALA A 110 7.17 -10.59 -18.28
N ASP A 111 7.64 -9.65 -17.44
CA ASP A 111 7.69 -9.82 -15.99
C ASP A 111 6.41 -9.30 -15.32
N HIS A 112 5.77 -8.28 -15.90
CA HIS A 112 4.44 -7.84 -15.50
C HIS A 112 3.39 -8.94 -15.69
N GLU A 113 3.40 -9.64 -16.83
CA GLU A 113 2.47 -10.75 -17.11
C GLU A 113 2.65 -11.91 -16.12
N LYS A 114 3.89 -12.24 -15.73
CA LYS A 114 4.17 -13.26 -14.71
C LYS A 114 3.70 -12.85 -13.31
N LEU A 115 3.67 -11.55 -13.04
CA LEU A 115 3.25 -11.01 -11.74
C LEU A 115 1.71 -10.97 -11.60
N MET A 116 0.99 -10.96 -12.73
CA MET A 116 -0.47 -10.90 -12.80
C MET A 116 -1.15 -12.27 -13.02
N GLY A 117 -0.40 -13.32 -13.37
CA GLY A 117 -0.88 -14.69 -13.55
C GLY A 117 -0.67 -15.56 -12.32
#